data_AF-A0A831RYV0-F1
#
_entry.id   AF-A0A831RYV0-F1
#
_cell.length_a   1.000
_cell.length_b   1.000
_cell.length_c   1.000
_cell.angle_alpha   90.00
_cell.angle_beta   90.00
_cell.angle_gamma   90.00
#
_symmetry.space_group_name_H-M   'P 1'
#
loop_
_entity.id
_entity.type
_entity.pdbx_description
1 polymer ?
#
loop_
_entity_poly.entity_id
_entity_poly.type
_entity_poly.pdbx_seq_one_letter_code
_entity_poly.pdbx_strand_id
1 'polypeptide(L)'
;MTGKAIEIEDVSFSYGDIPVLDHVSLEVPQLEFLGIVGPNAGGKSTLLKIILGLLRPQQGKVRVLGSTPRRARRNLGYVPQYPAFARDFPVTVEQVVLMGRLGQGRIIGGYSRRDREIARRVMIETEIDNLAQ
;
A
#
# COMPACT_ATOMS: atom_id res chain seq x y z
N MET A 1 -0.20 26.04 2.59
CA MET A 1 -0.36 24.83 3.43
C MET A 1 -0.31 23.64 2.50
N THR A 2 0.59 22.67 2.74
CA THR A 2 0.61 21.41 1.99
C THR A 2 -0.68 20.64 2.29
N GLY A 3 -1.24 19.96 1.28
CA GLY A 3 -2.43 19.14 1.50
C GLY A 3 -2.14 17.98 2.46
N LYS A 4 -3.18 17.36 3.03
CA LYS A 4 -3.02 16.16 3.87
C LYS A 4 -2.99 14.90 2.99
N ALA A 5 -2.06 13.99 3.28
CA ALA A 5 -1.96 12.69 2.64
C ALA A 5 -2.91 11.68 3.28
N ILE A 6 -3.00 11.69 4.62
CA ILE A 6 -3.87 10.80 5.41
C ILE A 6 -4.58 11.64 6.47
N GLU A 7 -5.88 11.42 6.63
CA GLU A 7 -6.70 11.97 7.71
C GLU A 7 -7.51 10.82 8.32
N ILE A 8 -7.41 10.64 9.62
CA ILE A 8 -8.12 9.64 10.40
C ILE A 8 -8.77 10.39 11.57
N GLU A 9 -10.09 10.26 11.68
CA GLU A 9 -10.91 10.94 12.68
C GLU A 9 -11.70 9.89 13.46
N ASP A 10 -11.37 9.72 14.75
CA ASP A 10 -12.05 8.88 15.74
C ASP A 10 -12.35 7.46 15.27
N VAL A 11 -11.36 6.81 14.66
CA VAL A 11 -11.52 5.48 14.08
C VAL A 11 -11.43 4.39 15.13
N SER A 12 -12.48 3.58 15.18
CA SER A 12 -12.52 2.33 15.95
C SER A 12 -12.77 1.12 15.05
N PHE A 13 -12.16 0.00 15.40
CA PHE A 13 -12.27 -1.26 14.65
C PHE A 13 -12.01 -2.49 15.54
N SER A 14 -12.84 -3.49 15.38
CA SER A 14 -12.75 -4.80 16.03
C SER A 14 -12.79 -5.96 15.02
N TYR A 15 -12.10 -7.07 15.31
CA TYR A 15 -12.34 -8.34 14.63
C TYR A 15 -13.34 -9.15 15.46
N GLY A 16 -14.60 -9.19 15.00
CA GLY A 16 -15.69 -9.70 15.85
C GLY A 16 -15.78 -8.84 17.12
N ASP A 17 -15.72 -9.49 18.27
CA ASP A 17 -15.82 -8.84 19.58
C ASP A 17 -14.47 -8.38 20.14
N ILE A 18 -13.37 -8.58 19.42
CA ILE A 18 -12.01 -8.23 19.88
C ILE A 18 -11.66 -6.81 19.39
N PRO A 19 -11.63 -5.79 20.27
CA PRO A 19 -11.24 -4.43 19.88
C PRO A 19 -9.76 -4.37 19.52
N VAL A 20 -9.45 -3.69 18.41
CA VAL A 20 -8.07 -3.52 17.91
C VAL A 20 -7.67 -2.06 17.77
N LEU A 21 -8.59 -1.20 17.36
CA LEU A 21 -8.42 0.25 17.31
C LEU A 21 -9.54 0.88 18.11
N ASP A 22 -9.20 1.85 18.94
CA ASP A 22 -10.12 2.56 19.82
C ASP A 22 -9.88 4.08 19.68
N HIS A 23 -10.83 4.78 19.07
CA HIS A 23 -10.85 6.24 18.87
C HIS A 23 -9.52 6.82 18.35
N VAL A 24 -8.93 6.17 17.33
CA VAL A 24 -7.66 6.60 16.75
C VAL A 24 -7.89 7.80 15.84
N SER A 25 -7.17 8.89 16.11
CA SER A 25 -7.10 10.09 15.27
C SER A 25 -5.65 10.38 14.86
N LEU A 26 -5.42 10.63 13.58
CA LEU A 26 -4.09 10.83 12.99
C LEU A 26 -4.21 11.70 11.74
N GLU A 27 -3.31 12.68 11.60
CA GLU A 27 -3.13 13.44 10.38
C GLU A 27 -1.71 13.30 9.88
N VAL A 28 -1.55 13.05 8.58
CA VAL A 28 -0.25 12.99 7.91
C VAL A 28 -0.26 13.97 6.73
N PRO A 29 0.47 15.08 6.83
CA PRO A 29 0.75 15.97 5.72
C PRO A 29 1.34 15.28 4.48
N GLN A 30 1.11 15.84 3.29
CA GLN A 30 1.82 15.41 2.10
C GLN A 30 3.32 15.70 2.22
N LEU A 31 4.12 14.83 1.61
CA LEU A 31 5.59 14.88 1.61
C LEU A 31 6.22 14.61 2.99
N GLU A 32 5.46 14.05 3.93
CA GLU A 32 5.96 13.67 5.24
C GLU A 32 6.34 12.18 5.30
N PHE A 33 7.36 11.89 6.13
CA PHE A 33 7.74 10.53 6.49
C PHE A 33 7.28 10.22 7.91
N LEU A 34 6.34 9.28 8.04
CA LEU A 34 5.78 8.86 9.34
C LEU A 34 6.27 7.45 9.72
N GLY A 35 6.81 7.32 10.94
CA GLY A 35 7.07 6.03 11.57
C GLY A 35 5.97 5.65 12.58
N ILE A 36 5.39 4.45 12.44
CA ILE A 36 4.42 3.91 13.42
C ILE A 36 5.09 2.78 14.19
N VAL A 37 5.31 2.98 15.48
CA VAL A 37 5.95 2.01 16.39
C VAL A 37 4.97 1.53 17.46
N GLY A 38 5.19 0.32 17.97
CA GLY A 38 4.36 -0.28 19.02
C GLY A 38 4.54 -1.79 19.09
N PRO A 39 4.05 -2.45 20.15
CA PRO A 39 4.21 -3.89 20.34
C PRO A 39 3.52 -4.70 19.24
N ASN A 40 3.87 -5.98 19.14
CA ASN A 40 3.09 -6.94 18.34
C ASN A 40 1.63 -6.93 18.83
N ALA A 41 0.70 -7.07 17.89
CA ALA A 41 -0.74 -6.90 18.12
C ALA A 41 -1.22 -5.49 18.53
N GLY A 42 -0.36 -4.46 18.56
CA GLY A 42 -0.77 -3.07 18.83
C GLY A 42 -1.54 -2.36 17.71
N GLY A 43 -2.29 -3.09 16.87
CA GLY A 43 -3.16 -2.49 15.84
C GLY A 43 -2.50 -1.90 14.59
N LYS A 44 -1.16 -1.79 14.52
CA LYS A 44 -0.43 -1.17 13.39
C LYS A 44 -0.83 -1.69 12.01
N SER A 45 -0.81 -3.01 11.82
CA SER A 45 -1.19 -3.62 10.54
C SER A 45 -2.68 -3.44 10.23
N THR A 46 -3.53 -3.35 11.25
CA THR A 46 -4.97 -3.05 11.11
C THR A 46 -5.18 -1.60 10.65
N LEU A 47 -4.47 -0.65 11.27
CA LEU A 47 -4.47 0.76 10.87
C LEU A 47 -4.03 0.92 9.41
N LEU A 48 -2.94 0.28 9.00
CA LEU A 48 -2.49 0.28 7.61
C LEU A 48 -3.54 -0.32 6.67
N LYS A 49 -4.17 -1.45 7.02
CA LYS A 49 -5.25 -2.05 6.20
C LYS A 49 -6.45 -1.12 6.04
N ILE A 50 -6.79 -0.33 7.07
CA ILE A 50 -7.86 0.68 6.97
C ILE A 50 -7.44 1.82 6.02
N ILE A 51 -6.21 2.34 6.14
CA ILE A 51 -5.67 3.38 5.25
C ILE A 51 -5.65 2.91 3.79
N LEU A 52 -5.30 1.63 3.56
CA LEU A 52 -5.32 0.99 2.23
C LEU A 52 -6.74 0.73 1.71
N GLY A 53 -7.76 0.88 2.55
CA GLY A 53 -9.16 0.58 2.22
C GLY A 53 -9.47 -0.92 2.12
N LEU A 54 -8.60 -1.78 2.69
CA LEU A 54 -8.79 -3.22 2.78
C LEU A 54 -9.74 -3.59 3.93
N LEU A 55 -9.81 -2.74 4.96
CA LEU A 55 -10.78 -2.83 6.04
C LEU A 55 -11.61 -1.54 6.10
N ARG A 56 -12.88 -1.67 6.45
CA ARG A 56 -13.74 -0.51 6.75
C ARG A 56 -13.79 -0.32 8.26
N PRO A 57 -13.59 0.90 8.76
CA PRO A 57 -13.75 1.18 10.17
C PRO A 57 -15.22 0.99 10.58
N GLN A 58 -15.46 0.62 11.84
CA GLN A 58 -16.82 0.51 12.39
C GLN A 58 -17.35 1.88 12.83
N GLN A 59 -16.44 2.76 13.26
CA GLN A 59 -16.73 4.15 13.63
C GLN A 59 -15.63 5.06 13.10
N GLY A 60 -15.92 6.36 13.02
CA GLY A 60 -14.96 7.35 12.53
C GLY A 60 -14.85 7.43 11.01
N LYS A 61 -13.88 8.21 10.53
CA LYS A 61 -13.67 8.49 9.11
C LYS A 61 -12.21 8.40 8.73
N VAL A 62 -11.95 7.97 7.50
CA VAL A 62 -10.62 7.99 6.90
C VAL A 62 -10.68 8.64 5.53
N ARG A 63 -9.77 9.58 5.30
CA ARG A 63 -9.49 10.16 3.99
C ARG A 63 -8.02 9.94 3.63
N VAL A 64 -7.79 9.63 2.36
CA VAL A 64 -6.48 9.53 1.76
C VAL A 64 -6.47 10.42 0.53
N LEU A 65 -5.54 11.37 0.50
CA LEU A 65 -5.43 12.39 -0.55
C LEU A 65 -6.79 13.07 -0.83
N GLY A 66 -7.50 13.45 0.24
CA GLY A 66 -8.82 14.12 0.17
C GLY A 66 -9.99 13.25 -0.27
N SER A 67 -9.82 11.93 -0.45
CA SER A 67 -10.87 11.01 -0.88
C SER A 67 -10.98 9.76 0.01
N THR A 68 -12.00 8.93 -0.16
CA THR A 68 -12.07 7.65 0.56
C THR A 68 -10.87 6.74 0.19
N PRO A 69 -10.33 5.91 1.11
CA PRO A 69 -9.26 4.96 0.83
C PRO A 69 -9.42 4.17 -0.48
N ARG A 70 -10.64 3.65 -0.72
CA ARG A 70 -10.96 2.86 -1.92
C ARG A 70 -10.78 3.64 -3.24
N ARG A 71 -11.04 4.95 -3.23
CA ARG A 71 -10.85 5.82 -4.41
C ARG A 71 -9.38 6.21 -4.57
N ALA A 72 -8.67 6.41 -3.47
CA ALA A 72 -7.25 6.75 -3.47
C ALA A 72 -6.30 5.59 -3.80
N ARG A 73 -6.77 4.33 -3.80
CA ARG A 73 -5.94 3.12 -3.98
C ARG A 73 -4.96 3.12 -5.16
N ARG A 74 -5.25 3.85 -6.24
CA ARG A 74 -4.34 3.96 -7.40
C ARG A 74 -3.10 4.81 -7.13
N ASN A 75 -3.15 5.61 -6.07
CA ASN A 75 -2.09 6.52 -5.63
C ASN A 75 -1.40 6.01 -4.35
N LEU A 76 -1.66 4.75 -3.95
CA LEU A 76 -1.07 4.12 -2.78
C LEU A 76 -0.16 2.97 -3.22
N GLY A 77 1.09 2.99 -2.75
CA GLY A 77 2.00 1.85 -2.81
C GLY A 77 2.01 1.11 -1.47
N TYR A 78 2.00 -0.22 -1.50
CA TYR A 78 2.07 -1.05 -0.30
C TYR A 78 3.04 -2.20 -0.52
N VAL A 79 4.04 -2.31 0.35
CA VAL A 79 4.93 -3.46 0.42
C VAL A 79 4.50 -4.33 1.60
N PRO A 80 3.90 -5.51 1.36
CA PRO A 80 3.44 -6.37 2.43
C PRO A 80 4.63 -6.99 3.18
N GLN A 81 4.41 -7.31 4.46
CA GLN A 81 5.41 -8.00 5.27
C GLN A 81 5.73 -9.41 4.74
N TYR A 82 4.74 -10.09 4.16
CA TYR A 82 4.88 -11.40 3.53
C TYR A 82 4.30 -11.34 2.11
N PRO A 83 4.99 -11.87 1.09
CA PRO A 83 4.46 -11.92 -0.27
C PRO A 83 3.23 -12.84 -0.34
N ALA A 84 2.28 -12.50 -1.22
CA ALA A 84 1.01 -13.20 -1.36
C ALA A 84 1.08 -14.48 -2.22
N PHE A 85 2.25 -14.78 -2.81
CA PHE A 85 2.46 -15.95 -3.65
C PHE A 85 3.42 -16.94 -2.98
N ALA A 86 3.26 -18.21 -3.31
CA ALA A 86 4.13 -19.28 -2.81
C ALA A 86 5.56 -19.07 -3.34
N ARG A 87 6.57 -19.31 -2.50
CA ARG A 87 7.97 -19.03 -2.83
C ARG A 87 8.49 -19.84 -4.03
N ASP A 88 7.84 -20.96 -4.32
CA ASP A 88 8.10 -21.88 -5.43
C ASP A 88 7.30 -21.55 -6.69
N PHE A 89 6.52 -20.45 -6.69
CA PHE A 89 5.82 -20.01 -7.89
C PHE A 89 6.85 -19.59 -8.95
N PRO A 90 6.79 -20.13 -10.18
CA PRO A 90 7.80 -19.91 -11.22
C PRO A 90 7.64 -18.53 -11.88
N VAL A 91 8.08 -17.49 -11.18
CA VAL A 91 8.06 -16.09 -11.63
C VAL A 91 9.44 -15.47 -11.45
N THR A 92 9.88 -14.72 -12.46
CA THR A 92 11.17 -14.01 -12.40
C THR A 92 11.04 -12.72 -11.59
N VAL A 93 12.15 -12.19 -11.09
CA VAL A 93 12.15 -10.87 -10.42
C VAL A 93 11.64 -9.78 -11.35
N GLU A 94 12.05 -9.79 -12.62
CA GLU A 94 11.55 -8.83 -13.63
C GLU A 94 10.03 -8.90 -13.75
N GLN A 95 9.45 -10.10 -13.79
CA GLN A 95 8.00 -10.29 -13.88
C GLN A 95 7.28 -9.75 -12.64
N VAL A 96 7.82 -9.95 -11.44
CA VAL A 96 7.24 -9.39 -10.19
C VAL A 96 7.29 -7.86 -10.22
N VAL A 97 8.41 -7.26 -10.63
CA VAL A 97 8.55 -5.80 -10.73
C VAL A 97 7.58 -5.24 -11.78
N LEU A 98 7.44 -5.92 -12.93
CA LEU A 98 6.49 -5.54 -13.97
C LEU A 98 5.03 -5.56 -13.48
N MET A 99 4.67 -6.41 -12.52
CA MET A 99 3.31 -6.40 -11.94
C MET A 99 2.95 -5.05 -11.31
N GLY A 100 3.93 -4.26 -10.84
CA GLY A 100 3.71 -2.88 -10.38
C GLY A 100 3.19 -1.92 -11.47
N ARG A 101 3.24 -2.33 -12.74
CA ARG A 101 2.73 -1.58 -13.91
C ARG A 101 1.31 -1.98 -14.32
N LEU A 102 0.72 -3.01 -13.70
CA LEU A 102 -0.65 -3.43 -13.99
C LEU A 102 -1.65 -2.28 -13.77
N GLY A 103 -2.55 -2.08 -14.74
CA GLY A 103 -3.57 -1.03 -14.70
C GLY A 103 -3.09 0.39 -15.03
N GLN A 104 -1.79 0.58 -15.32
CA GLN A 104 -1.19 1.87 -15.74
C GLN A 104 -0.82 1.90 -17.24
N GLY A 105 -0.98 0.77 -17.95
CA GLY A 105 -0.58 0.57 -19.34
C GLY A 105 -1.73 0.11 -20.24
N ARG A 106 -1.40 -0.72 -21.24
CA ARG A 106 -2.40 -1.24 -22.20
C ARG A 106 -3.38 -2.19 -21.52
N ILE A 107 -4.67 -2.06 -21.86
CA ILE A 107 -5.74 -2.98 -21.40
C ILE A 107 -5.59 -4.36 -22.07
N ILE A 108 -5.02 -4.41 -23.27
CA ILE A 108 -4.84 -5.62 -24.08
C ILE A 108 -3.39 -5.66 -24.61
N GLY A 109 -2.76 -6.83 -24.58
CA GLY A 109 -1.44 -7.04 -25.20
C GLY A 109 -0.22 -6.89 -24.28
N GLY A 110 -0.39 -6.98 -22.96
CA GLY A 110 0.70 -7.08 -21.98
C GLY A 110 1.49 -5.77 -21.76
N TYR A 111 2.70 -5.90 -21.22
CA TYR A 111 3.58 -4.78 -20.87
C TYR A 111 4.19 -4.11 -22.11
N SER A 112 4.14 -2.78 -22.18
CA SER A 112 4.74 -2.01 -23.26
C SER A 112 6.27 -1.93 -23.13
N ARG A 113 6.96 -1.47 -24.19
CA ARG A 113 8.40 -1.15 -24.10
C ARG A 113 8.69 -0.14 -22.98
N ARG A 114 7.78 0.82 -22.77
CA ARG A 114 7.90 1.81 -21.69
C ARG A 114 7.79 1.17 -20.30
N ASP A 115 6.90 0.19 -20.14
CA ASP A 115 6.76 -0.50 -18.85
C ASP A 115 8.00 -1.31 -18.50
N ARG A 116 8.61 -1.97 -19.50
CA ARG A 116 9.90 -2.69 -19.33
C ARG A 116 11.05 -1.75 -18.99
N GLU A 117 11.10 -0.58 -19.62
CA GLU A 117 12.11 0.43 -19.31
C GLU A 117 11.97 0.97 -17.87
N ILE A 118 10.73 1.22 -17.43
CA ILE A 118 10.44 1.61 -16.04
C ILE A 118 10.86 0.50 -15.07
N ALA A 119 10.50 -0.75 -15.36
CA ALA A 119 10.87 -1.88 -14.51
C ALA A 119 12.39 -2.03 -14.42
N ARG A 120 13.11 -1.95 -15.54
CA ARG A 120 14.57 -2.01 -15.57
C ARG A 120 15.20 -0.91 -14.74
N ARG A 121 14.72 0.33 -14.88
CA ARG A 121 15.21 1.46 -14.08
C ARG A 121 15.04 1.22 -12.59
N VAL A 122 13.83 0.82 -12.17
CA VAL A 122 13.55 0.55 -10.76
C VAL A 122 14.41 -0.58 -10.22
N MET A 123 14.65 -1.65 -11.01
CA MET A 123 15.55 -2.74 -10.60
C MET A 123 16.99 -2.28 -10.39
N ILE A 124 17.48 -1.34 -11.19
CA ILE A 124 18.82 -0.74 -11.00
C ILE A 124 18.82 0.14 -9.74
N GLU A 125 17.81 0.99 -9.57
CA GLU A 125 17.68 1.89 -8.41
C GLU A 125 17.56 1.14 -7.07
N THR A 126 17.01 -0.09 -7.10
CA THR A 126 16.90 -0.96 -5.94
C THR A 126 17.97 -2.05 -5.87
N GLU A 127 18.96 -2.03 -6.77
CA GLU A 127 20.12 -2.94 -6.80
C GLU A 127 19.75 -4.43 -6.92
N ILE A 128 18.70 -4.75 -7.70
CA ILE A 128 18.22 -6.12 -7.95
C ILE A 128 18.28 -6.54 -9.42
N ASP A 129 18.92 -5.77 -10.28
CA ASP A 129 18.99 -6.03 -11.73
C ASP A 129 19.76 -7.32 -12.08
N ASN A 130 20.70 -7.72 -11.22
CA ASN A 130 21.41 -8.99 -11.30
C ASN A 130 20.52 -10.22 -11.00
N LEU A 131 19.32 -10.03 -10.46
CA LEU A 131 18.35 -11.09 -10.12
C LEU A 131 17.22 -11.24 -11.14
N ALA A 132 17.28 -10.54 -12.28
CA ALA A 132 16.16 -10.44 -13.22
C ALA A 132 15.69 -11.76 -13.87
N GLN A 133 16.43 -12.86 -13.71
CA GLN A 133 16.19 -14.14 -14.39
C GLN A 133 15.08 -14.99 -13.78
#